data_AF-A0A8H3EHX9-F1
#
_entry.id   AF-A0A8H3EHX9-F1
#
_cell.length_a   1.000
_cell.length_b   1.000
_cell.length_c   1.000
_cell.angle_alpha   90.00
_cell.angle_beta   90.00
_cell.angle_gamma   90.00
#
_symmetry.space_group_name_H-M   'P 1'
#
loop_
_entity.id
_entity.type
_entity.pdbx_description
1 polymer ?
#
loop_
_entity_poly.entity_id
_entity_poly.type
_entity_poly.pdbx_seq_one_letter_code
_entity_poly.pdbx_strand_id
1 'polypeptide(L)'
;MNYHYADHNPYSTDRCLQGNFVIGNGDLYFIKTQNAESKTIEVHRMPGPDFDKFDIQTATAFGIVEGAEGVWTVDNGDLYFIETGRNVPGIVQVHSAPHQHNFQHIKHYISKLAFLEPGDRTYTIRGGDLYLILDDFTQSDYVEVYCAKGTTGYESVASFVTGFKVNEVAGYGSWHIGQNGDLYLIKMYATASGMVEIHIATFKSRYQEIKSYSTAFKADNKTGGYYKNASIPENTVGIWMI
;
A
#
# COMPACT_ATOMS: atom_id res chain seq x y z
N MET A 1 10.30 28.17 16.19
CA MET A 1 9.07 27.43 15.83
C MET A 1 9.23 26.96 14.41
N ASN A 2 9.64 25.71 14.20
CA ASN A 2 9.61 25.07 12.90
C ASN A 2 8.86 23.75 13.11
N TYR A 3 7.67 23.66 12.53
CA TYR A 3 6.94 22.40 12.44
C TYR A 3 7.66 21.54 11.40
N HIS A 4 8.33 20.49 11.85
CA HIS A 4 8.74 19.41 10.95
C HIS A 4 7.48 18.60 10.63
N TYR A 5 7.03 18.66 9.38
CA TYR A 5 6.13 17.66 8.83
C TYR A 5 6.83 16.30 8.96
N ALA A 6 6.23 15.40 9.72
CA ALA A 6 6.64 14.00 9.72
C ALA A 6 6.20 13.42 8.37
N ASP A 7 7.13 12.83 7.63
CA ASP A 7 6.84 12.04 6.43
C ASP A 7 5.94 10.87 6.83
N HIS A 8 4.63 10.97 6.55
CA HIS A 8 3.64 9.93 6.79
C HIS A 8 3.55 9.01 5.56
N ASN A 9 4.65 8.35 5.19
CA ASN A 9 4.60 7.31 4.17
C ASN A 9 4.42 5.92 4.83
N PRO A 10 3.24 5.29 4.75
CA PRO A 10 2.98 3.97 5.31
C PRO A 10 3.66 2.83 4.51
N TYR A 11 4.33 3.13 3.40
CA TYR A 11 5.13 2.18 2.65
C TYR A 11 6.59 2.32 3.08
N SER A 12 7.03 1.38 3.92
CA SER A 12 8.40 1.31 4.42
C SER A 12 9.40 1.19 3.26
N THR A 13 9.94 2.31 2.80
CA THR A 13 11.20 2.32 2.08
C THR A 13 12.29 2.03 3.11
N ASP A 14 12.64 0.76 3.28
CA ASP A 14 13.82 0.41 4.06
C ASP A 14 15.03 1.02 3.34
N ARG A 15 15.53 2.14 3.87
CA ARG A 15 16.59 2.96 3.29
C ARG A 15 17.92 2.21 3.15
N CYS A 16 17.99 0.99 3.67
CA CYS A 16 19.15 0.12 3.55
C CYS A 16 19.14 -0.71 2.25
N LEU A 17 17.96 -0.96 1.66
CA LEU A 17 17.79 -1.84 0.50
C LEU A 17 17.34 -1.14 -0.79
N GLN A 18 17.00 0.16 -0.75
CA GLN A 18 16.74 0.97 -1.95
C GLN A 18 15.67 0.37 -2.89
N GLY A 19 14.63 -0.16 -2.28
CA GLY A 19 13.49 -0.79 -2.93
C GLY A 19 12.30 -0.90 -1.96
N ASN A 20 11.26 -1.59 -2.39
CA ASN A 20 10.04 -1.79 -1.62
C ASN A 20 9.76 -3.28 -1.42
N PHE A 21 9.36 -3.67 -0.21
CA PHE A 21 8.81 -5.00 0.04
C PHE A 21 7.30 -4.99 -0.10
N VAL A 22 6.75 -5.99 -0.77
CA VAL A 22 5.31 -6.14 -1.01
C VAL A 22 4.93 -7.61 -0.88
N ILE A 23 3.77 -7.88 -0.28
CA ILE A 23 3.18 -9.23 -0.26
C ILE A 23 2.18 -9.35 -1.41
N GLY A 24 2.37 -10.37 -2.25
CA GLY A 24 1.48 -10.68 -3.37
C GLY A 24 1.08 -12.16 -3.32
N ASN A 25 -0.21 -12.45 -3.13
CA ASN A 25 -0.75 -13.83 -3.09
C ASN A 25 0.00 -14.80 -2.16
N GLY A 26 0.54 -14.31 -1.04
CA GLY A 26 1.25 -15.12 -0.04
C GLY A 26 2.76 -15.21 -0.24
N ASP A 27 3.30 -14.59 -1.29
CA ASP A 27 4.74 -14.52 -1.54
C ASP A 27 5.30 -13.15 -1.18
N LEU A 28 6.59 -13.12 -0.83
CA LEU A 28 7.33 -11.90 -0.59
C LEU A 28 8.00 -11.42 -1.87
N TYR A 29 7.71 -10.19 -2.26
CA TYR A 29 8.38 -9.51 -3.37
C TYR A 29 9.26 -8.41 -2.83
N PHE A 30 10.47 -8.31 -3.38
CA PHE A 30 11.33 -7.16 -3.26
C PHE A 30 11.46 -6.49 -4.63
N ILE A 31 11.03 -5.24 -4.70
CA ILE A 31 11.03 -4.42 -5.91
C ILE A 31 12.18 -3.42 -5.76
N LYS A 32 13.30 -3.70 -6.43
CA LYS A 32 14.50 -2.86 -6.34
C LYS A 32 14.36 -1.70 -7.32
N THR A 33 14.32 -0.48 -6.79
CA THR A 33 14.01 0.72 -7.58
C THR A 33 15.21 1.62 -7.82
N GLN A 34 16.32 1.43 -7.11
CA GLN A 34 17.55 2.19 -7.29
C GLN A 34 18.78 1.29 -7.25
N ASN A 35 19.89 1.77 -7.84
CA ASN A 35 21.19 1.08 -7.91
C ASN A 35 21.09 -0.40 -8.31
N ALA A 36 20.18 -0.70 -9.24
CA ALA A 36 20.08 -1.96 -9.93
C ALA A 36 21.17 -2.04 -11.02
N GLU A 37 21.95 -3.12 -11.05
CA GLU A 37 23.03 -3.29 -12.04
C GLU A 37 22.47 -3.38 -13.47
N SER A 38 21.24 -3.88 -13.59
CA SER A 38 20.48 -3.92 -14.84
C SER A 38 20.11 -2.53 -15.40
N LYS A 39 20.22 -1.47 -14.59
CA LYS A 39 19.75 -0.10 -14.90
C LYS A 39 18.23 0.01 -15.13
N THR A 40 17.50 -1.03 -14.73
CA THR A 40 16.04 -1.15 -14.76
C THR A 40 15.55 -1.53 -13.37
N ILE A 41 14.25 -1.40 -13.12
CA ILE A 41 13.62 -1.95 -11.92
C ILE A 41 13.79 -3.47 -11.94
N GLU A 42 14.19 -4.06 -10.81
CA GLU A 42 14.34 -5.52 -10.66
C GLU A 42 13.27 -6.04 -9.71
N VAL A 43 12.68 -7.18 -10.07
CA VAL A 43 11.75 -7.92 -9.22
C VAL A 43 12.44 -9.17 -8.71
N HIS A 44 12.37 -9.35 -7.40
CA HIS A 44 12.82 -10.53 -6.69
C HIS A 44 11.63 -11.12 -5.93
N ARG A 45 11.34 -12.41 -6.09
CA ARG A 45 10.25 -13.10 -5.38
C ARG A 45 10.81 -14.25 -4.57
N MET A 46 10.40 -14.32 -3.31
CA MET A 46 10.54 -15.50 -2.46
C MET A 46 9.14 -16.10 -2.25
N PRO A 47 8.87 -17.32 -2.73
CA PRO A 47 7.59 -17.94 -2.54
C PRO A 47 7.37 -18.31 -1.06
N GLY A 48 6.13 -18.13 -0.59
CA GLY A 48 5.72 -18.60 0.73
C GLY A 48 5.49 -20.11 0.77
N PRO A 49 5.35 -20.71 1.95
CA PRO A 49 5.42 -20.08 3.27
C PRO A 49 6.84 -20.01 3.86
N ASP A 50 7.82 -20.66 3.24
CA ASP A 50 9.16 -20.86 3.83
C ASP A 50 10.12 -19.69 3.57
N PHE A 51 9.89 -18.90 2.50
CA PHE A 51 10.67 -17.71 2.13
C PHE A 51 12.20 -17.95 2.12
N ASP A 52 12.63 -19.15 1.73
CA ASP A 52 14.00 -19.63 1.89
C ASP A 52 14.94 -19.22 0.74
N LYS A 53 14.39 -19.09 -0.47
CA LYS A 53 15.15 -18.75 -1.69
C LYS A 53 14.32 -17.94 -2.67
N PHE A 54 15.00 -17.17 -3.50
CA PHE A 54 14.36 -16.53 -4.64
C PHE A 54 14.05 -17.54 -5.75
N ASP A 55 12.82 -17.52 -6.27
CA ASP A 55 12.44 -18.26 -7.49
C ASP A 55 12.36 -17.34 -8.72
N ILE A 56 12.15 -16.04 -8.52
CA ILE A 56 12.24 -14.98 -9.52
C ILE A 56 13.31 -13.99 -9.08
N GLN A 57 14.24 -13.68 -9.98
CA GLN A 57 15.18 -12.56 -9.88
C GLN A 57 15.42 -12.03 -11.29
N THR A 58 14.76 -10.95 -11.66
CA THR A 58 14.81 -10.47 -13.04
C THR A 58 14.72 -8.95 -13.13
N ALA A 59 15.49 -8.40 -14.07
CA ALA A 59 15.25 -7.08 -14.60
C ALA A 59 13.87 -7.01 -15.27
N THR A 60 13.22 -5.86 -15.21
CA THR A 60 11.95 -5.60 -15.88
C THR A 60 12.15 -4.62 -17.04
N ALA A 61 11.12 -4.40 -17.84
CA ALA A 61 11.17 -3.35 -18.87
C ALA A 61 11.07 -1.93 -18.29
N PHE A 62 10.82 -1.76 -16.99
CA PHE A 62 10.77 -0.45 -16.37
C PHE A 62 12.18 0.11 -16.21
N GLY A 63 12.47 1.23 -16.87
CA GLY A 63 13.68 1.99 -16.59
C GLY A 63 13.71 2.48 -15.15
N ILE A 64 14.91 2.68 -14.60
CA ILE A 64 15.03 3.46 -13.36
C ILE A 64 14.63 4.89 -13.70
N VAL A 65 13.47 5.33 -13.20
CA VAL A 65 13.08 6.74 -13.25
C VAL A 65 13.45 7.35 -11.92
N GLU A 66 14.58 8.05 -11.88
CA GLU A 66 14.95 8.86 -10.72
C GLU A 66 13.88 9.95 -10.54
N GLY A 67 13.16 9.90 -9.42
CA GLY A 67 12.18 10.93 -9.04
C GLY A 67 10.72 10.69 -9.47
N ALA A 68 10.35 9.50 -9.98
CA ALA A 68 8.94 9.18 -10.15
C ALA A 68 8.27 8.94 -8.76
N GLU A 69 7.32 9.81 -8.42
CA GLU A 69 6.46 9.64 -7.25
C GLU A 69 5.34 8.64 -7.58
N GLY A 70 5.20 7.60 -6.75
CA GLY A 70 4.20 6.57 -6.96
C GLY A 70 4.38 5.37 -6.05
N VAL A 71 3.48 4.41 -6.21
CA VAL A 71 3.44 3.18 -5.42
C VAL A 71 3.77 1.98 -6.29
N TRP A 72 4.75 1.19 -5.86
CA TRP A 72 5.03 -0.11 -6.44
C TRP A 72 4.24 -1.19 -5.71
N THR A 73 3.57 -2.06 -6.44
CA THR A 73 2.79 -3.16 -5.85
C THR A 73 2.74 -4.38 -6.77
N VAL A 74 2.21 -5.49 -6.25
CA VAL A 74 2.04 -6.75 -6.97
C VAL A 74 0.64 -7.27 -6.73
N ASP A 75 -0.05 -7.68 -7.78
CA ASP A 75 -1.33 -8.38 -7.70
C ASP A 75 -1.36 -9.51 -8.72
N ASN A 76 -1.75 -10.70 -8.28
CA ASN A 76 -1.76 -11.91 -9.13
C ASN A 76 -0.43 -12.21 -9.83
N GLY A 77 0.69 -11.85 -9.20
CA GLY A 77 2.05 -12.04 -9.71
C GLY A 77 2.51 -10.95 -10.69
N ASP A 78 1.61 -10.12 -11.18
CA ASP A 78 1.95 -9.01 -12.08
C ASP A 78 2.49 -7.82 -11.27
N LEU A 79 3.52 -7.16 -11.80
CA LEU A 79 4.09 -5.95 -11.21
C LEU A 79 3.29 -4.73 -11.66
N TYR A 80 2.95 -3.86 -10.72
CA TYR A 80 2.29 -2.59 -10.99
C TYR A 80 3.10 -1.42 -10.45
N PHE A 81 3.12 -0.34 -11.22
CA PHE A 81 3.51 0.99 -10.75
C PHE A 81 2.31 1.93 -10.90
N ILE A 82 1.88 2.49 -9.77
CA ILE A 82 0.82 3.49 -9.70
C ILE A 82 1.52 4.85 -9.61
N GLU A 83 1.59 5.56 -10.72
CA GLU A 83 2.24 6.86 -10.79
C GLU A 83 1.25 7.96 -10.34
N THR A 84 1.65 8.72 -9.32
CA THR A 84 0.79 9.72 -8.66
C THR A 84 1.41 11.11 -8.64
N GLY A 85 2.53 11.31 -9.35
CA GLY A 85 3.45 12.42 -9.08
C GLY A 85 3.00 13.84 -9.42
N ARG A 86 3.72 14.80 -8.82
CA ARG A 86 3.55 16.26 -8.97
C ARG A 86 3.64 16.84 -10.38
N ASN A 87 4.25 16.14 -11.34
CA ASN A 87 4.54 16.68 -12.68
C ASN A 87 3.32 16.71 -13.60
N VAL A 88 2.24 15.98 -13.27
CA VAL A 88 0.96 16.07 -13.95
C VAL A 88 -0.17 16.06 -12.90
N PRO A 89 -0.38 17.19 -12.19
CA PRO A 89 -1.42 17.30 -11.18
C PRO A 89 -2.77 16.83 -11.74
N GLY A 90 -3.53 16.05 -10.99
CA GLY A 90 -4.84 15.59 -11.45
C GLY A 90 -4.88 14.21 -12.11
N ILE A 91 -3.75 13.56 -12.39
CA ILE A 91 -3.75 12.31 -13.17
C ILE A 91 -3.06 11.18 -12.40
N VAL A 92 -3.76 10.05 -12.26
CA VAL A 92 -3.16 8.78 -11.81
C VAL A 92 -2.92 7.90 -13.02
N GLN A 93 -1.68 7.45 -13.22
CA GLN A 93 -1.35 6.49 -14.27
C GLN A 93 -1.09 5.12 -13.66
N VAL A 94 -1.51 4.08 -14.35
CA VAL A 94 -1.23 2.70 -13.96
C VAL A 94 -0.36 2.07 -15.04
N HIS A 95 0.75 1.52 -14.61
CA HIS A 95 1.64 0.75 -15.45
C HIS A 95 1.67 -0.68 -14.94
N SER A 96 1.51 -1.66 -15.84
CA SER A 96 1.64 -3.07 -15.45
C SER A 96 2.64 -3.79 -16.32
N ALA A 97 3.47 -4.63 -15.68
CA ALA A 97 4.36 -5.57 -16.34
C ALA A 97 3.94 -6.99 -15.95
N PRO A 98 3.32 -7.75 -16.87
CA PRO A 98 2.81 -9.07 -16.55
C PRO A 98 3.92 -10.09 -16.30
N HIS A 99 3.76 -10.92 -15.26
CA HIS A 99 4.69 -12.00 -14.95
C HIS A 99 4.77 -13.03 -16.09
N GLN A 100 3.64 -13.30 -16.77
CA GLN A 100 3.60 -14.23 -17.92
C GLN A 100 4.53 -13.84 -19.08
N HIS A 101 4.98 -12.58 -19.11
CA HIS A 101 5.94 -12.07 -20.09
C HIS A 101 7.29 -11.68 -19.44
N ASN A 102 7.62 -12.31 -18.30
CA ASN A 102 8.83 -12.04 -17.52
C ASN A 102 9.03 -10.54 -17.23
N PHE A 103 7.95 -9.80 -17.04
CA PHE A 103 7.96 -8.36 -16.78
C PHE A 103 8.59 -7.52 -17.91
N GLN A 104 8.71 -8.05 -19.13
CA GLN A 104 9.33 -7.36 -20.28
C GLN A 104 8.36 -6.57 -21.15
N HIS A 105 7.07 -6.62 -20.86
CA HIS A 105 6.03 -5.91 -21.61
C HIS A 105 5.28 -4.97 -20.67
N ILE A 106 5.46 -3.66 -20.83
CA ILE A 106 4.73 -2.67 -20.05
C ILE A 106 3.44 -2.31 -20.78
N LYS A 107 2.33 -2.31 -20.04
CA LYS A 107 1.07 -1.70 -20.43
C LYS A 107 0.93 -0.38 -19.69
N HIS A 108 0.49 0.66 -20.38
CA HIS A 108 0.31 2.01 -19.83
C HIS A 108 -1.16 2.38 -19.88
N TYR A 109 -1.67 2.93 -18.78
CA TYR A 109 -3.04 3.39 -18.67
C TYR A 109 -3.10 4.74 -17.98
N ILE A 110 -3.97 5.61 -18.48
CA ILE A 110 -4.34 6.84 -17.79
C ILE A 110 -5.67 6.56 -17.12
N SER A 111 -5.69 6.57 -15.79
CA SER A 111 -6.92 6.36 -15.04
C SER A 111 -7.84 7.57 -15.13
N LYS A 112 -9.16 7.34 -15.12
CA LYS A 112 -10.15 8.40 -14.91
C LYS A 112 -10.28 8.83 -13.46
N LEU A 113 -9.52 8.21 -12.56
CA LEU A 113 -9.37 8.62 -11.18
C LEU A 113 -8.54 9.93 -11.14
N ALA A 114 -9.22 11.07 -10.96
CA ALA A 114 -8.62 12.40 -11.00
C ALA A 114 -8.77 13.13 -9.66
N PHE A 115 -7.67 13.69 -9.16
CA PHE A 115 -7.65 14.48 -7.92
C PHE A 115 -6.66 15.64 -8.00
N LEU A 116 -7.08 16.81 -7.53
CA LEU A 116 -6.28 18.04 -7.61
C LEU A 116 -4.89 17.91 -6.94
N GLU A 117 -4.78 17.07 -5.91
CA GLU A 117 -3.54 16.82 -5.18
C GLU A 117 -3.39 15.30 -4.91
N PRO A 118 -2.81 14.53 -5.85
CA PRO A 118 -2.73 13.08 -5.73
C PRO A 118 -1.91 12.61 -4.52
N GLY A 119 -0.98 13.43 -4.01
CA GLY A 119 -0.39 13.40 -2.65
C GLY A 119 0.13 12.07 -2.12
N ASP A 120 0.57 12.06 -0.87
CA ASP A 120 0.90 10.85 -0.11
C ASP A 120 -0.38 10.15 0.36
N ARG A 121 -1.17 9.64 -0.60
CA ARG A 121 -2.42 8.92 -0.34
C ARG A 121 -2.23 7.41 -0.45
N THR A 122 -3.20 6.65 0.04
CA THR A 122 -3.14 5.19 -0.04
C THR A 122 -3.69 4.69 -1.38
N TYR A 123 -2.79 4.25 -2.27
CA TYR A 123 -3.13 3.57 -3.52
C TYR A 123 -2.76 2.09 -3.49
N THR A 124 -3.57 1.23 -4.11
CA THR A 124 -3.25 -0.19 -4.27
C THR A 124 -3.91 -0.79 -5.52
N ILE A 125 -3.42 -1.94 -5.97
CA ILE A 125 -4.08 -2.77 -6.99
C ILE A 125 -4.60 -4.03 -6.31
N ARG A 126 -5.85 -4.39 -6.56
CA ARG A 126 -6.42 -5.64 -6.07
C ARG A 126 -7.40 -6.24 -7.06
N GLY A 127 -7.18 -7.51 -7.43
CA GLY A 127 -7.96 -8.15 -8.49
C GLY A 127 -7.83 -7.44 -9.84
N GLY A 128 -6.69 -6.77 -10.08
CA GLY A 128 -6.45 -5.92 -11.25
C GLY A 128 -7.15 -4.55 -11.25
N ASP A 129 -7.91 -4.20 -10.21
CA ASP A 129 -8.55 -2.89 -10.08
C ASP A 129 -7.69 -1.92 -9.25
N LEU A 130 -7.68 -0.65 -9.63
CA LEU A 130 -7.01 0.43 -8.89
C LEU A 130 -7.92 0.94 -7.79
N TYR A 131 -7.42 0.92 -6.56
CA TYR A 131 -8.08 1.49 -5.40
C TYR A 131 -7.32 2.70 -4.89
N LEU A 132 -8.06 3.74 -4.54
CA LEU A 132 -7.61 4.84 -3.68
C LEU A 132 -8.46 4.81 -2.41
N ILE A 133 -7.79 4.84 -1.25
CA ILE A 133 -8.41 5.14 0.04
C ILE A 133 -8.02 6.57 0.42
N LEU A 134 -9.04 7.42 0.50
CA LEU A 134 -8.91 8.82 0.88
C LEU A 134 -9.43 8.97 2.32
N ASP A 135 -8.52 9.11 3.28
CA ASP A 135 -8.82 9.26 4.70
C ASP A 135 -8.50 10.66 5.24
N ASP A 136 -8.16 11.59 4.36
CA ASP A 136 -7.96 13.01 4.63
C ASP A 136 -8.58 13.87 3.51
N PHE A 137 -8.82 15.16 3.79
CA PHE A 137 -9.40 16.11 2.83
C PHE A 137 -10.66 15.61 2.09
N THR A 138 -11.42 14.72 2.73
CA THR A 138 -12.66 14.14 2.20
C THR A 138 -13.76 15.19 2.19
N GLN A 139 -14.68 15.12 1.22
CA GLN A 139 -15.83 16.04 1.18
C GLN A 139 -16.97 15.60 2.11
N SER A 140 -16.96 14.34 2.54
CA SER A 140 -18.04 13.73 3.32
C SER A 140 -17.82 13.71 4.83
N ASP A 141 -16.64 14.08 5.33
CA ASP A 141 -16.14 13.82 6.70
C ASP A 141 -15.90 12.32 7.03
N TYR A 142 -16.12 11.43 6.06
CA TYR A 142 -15.86 10.01 6.16
C TYR A 142 -14.79 9.60 5.17
N VAL A 143 -14.08 8.51 5.47
CA VAL A 143 -13.12 7.90 4.55
C VAL A 143 -13.86 7.52 3.27
N GLU A 144 -13.28 7.87 2.14
CA GLU A 144 -13.83 7.64 0.80
C GLU A 144 -12.97 6.62 0.05
N VAL A 145 -13.59 5.60 -0.55
CA VAL A 145 -12.92 4.62 -1.40
C VAL A 145 -13.31 4.87 -2.85
N TYR A 146 -12.31 4.94 -3.71
CA TYR A 146 -12.48 5.00 -5.16
C TYR A 146 -11.89 3.75 -5.80
N CYS A 147 -12.59 3.20 -6.78
CA CYS A 147 -12.19 1.99 -7.49
C CYS A 147 -12.31 2.21 -9.01
N ALA A 148 -11.17 2.26 -9.70
CA ALA A 148 -11.12 2.31 -11.16
C ALA A 148 -10.90 0.90 -11.74
N LYS A 149 -11.74 0.50 -12.70
CA LYS A 149 -11.79 -0.89 -13.18
C LYS A 149 -10.71 -1.22 -14.20
N GLY A 150 -9.82 -2.16 -13.88
CA GLY A 150 -8.76 -2.61 -14.77
C GLY A 150 -9.29 -3.22 -16.06
N THR A 151 -10.44 -3.90 -16.01
CA THR A 151 -11.12 -4.47 -17.20
C THR A 151 -11.57 -3.43 -18.22
N THR A 152 -11.66 -2.16 -17.81
CA THR A 152 -12.00 -1.02 -18.68
C THR A 152 -10.79 -0.18 -19.07
N GLY A 153 -9.57 -0.62 -18.72
CA GLY A 153 -8.38 0.22 -18.82
C GLY A 153 -8.42 1.40 -17.83
N TYR A 154 -9.06 1.21 -16.68
CA TYR A 154 -9.24 2.22 -15.61
C TYR A 154 -10.11 3.43 -15.99
N GLU A 155 -11.00 3.25 -16.98
CA GLU A 155 -11.94 4.28 -17.43
C GLU A 155 -13.22 4.37 -16.56
N SER A 156 -13.71 3.23 -16.06
CA SER A 156 -14.88 3.20 -15.18
C SER A 156 -14.46 3.35 -13.73
N VAL A 157 -14.97 4.39 -13.04
CA VAL A 157 -14.69 4.67 -11.63
C VAL A 157 -15.96 4.56 -10.80
N ALA A 158 -15.90 3.80 -9.72
CA ALA A 158 -16.91 3.81 -8.66
C ALA A 158 -16.34 4.53 -7.43
N SER A 159 -17.19 5.25 -6.70
CA SER A 159 -16.85 5.88 -5.41
C SER A 159 -17.80 5.41 -4.31
N PHE A 160 -17.27 5.38 -3.09
CA PHE A 160 -17.98 4.94 -1.90
C PHE A 160 -17.59 5.82 -0.72
N VAL A 161 -18.56 6.45 -0.09
CA VAL A 161 -18.42 6.96 1.26
C VAL A 161 -18.51 5.76 2.20
N THR A 162 -17.57 5.62 3.14
CA THR A 162 -17.55 4.50 4.08
C THR A 162 -18.21 4.89 5.42
N GLY A 163 -18.37 3.94 6.33
CA GLY A 163 -18.81 4.23 7.71
C GLY A 163 -17.72 4.82 8.62
N PHE A 164 -16.46 4.91 8.17
CA PHE A 164 -15.34 5.41 8.97
C PHE A 164 -15.30 6.94 8.95
N LYS A 165 -15.42 7.59 10.12
CA LYS A 165 -15.23 9.04 10.21
C LYS A 165 -13.75 9.40 10.20
N VAL A 166 -13.35 10.34 9.35
CA VAL A 166 -11.95 10.75 9.17
C VAL A 166 -11.30 11.14 10.49
N ASN A 167 -11.95 11.97 11.30
CA ASN A 167 -11.41 12.45 12.57
C ASN A 167 -11.24 11.37 13.67
N GLU A 168 -11.74 10.15 13.43
CA GLU A 168 -11.62 9.01 14.35
C GLU A 168 -10.56 8.00 13.91
N VAL A 169 -10.05 8.09 12.67
CA VAL A 169 -9.19 7.05 12.07
C VAL A 169 -7.97 7.58 11.31
N ALA A 170 -8.00 8.81 10.79
CA ALA A 170 -6.95 9.34 9.92
C ALA A 170 -5.60 9.37 10.65
N GLY A 171 -4.57 8.81 9.99
CA GLY A 171 -3.21 8.71 10.56
C GLY A 171 -3.06 7.76 11.74
N TYR A 172 -4.11 7.02 12.14
CA TYR A 172 -4.05 6.10 13.28
C TYR A 172 -3.67 4.67 12.92
N GLY A 173 -3.42 4.39 11.65
CA GLY A 173 -3.15 3.03 11.21
C GLY A 173 -2.79 2.94 9.73
N SER A 174 -2.95 1.74 9.19
CA SER A 174 -2.73 1.44 7.78
C SER A 174 -3.99 0.86 7.15
N TRP A 175 -4.29 1.31 5.93
CA TRP A 175 -5.42 0.85 5.14
C TRP A 175 -5.04 -0.31 4.22
N HIS A 176 -5.96 -1.25 4.00
CA HIS A 176 -5.76 -2.36 3.10
C HIS A 176 -7.06 -2.79 2.41
N ILE A 177 -6.99 -3.20 1.14
CA ILE A 177 -8.10 -3.81 0.43
C ILE A 177 -7.89 -5.33 0.41
N GLY A 178 -8.81 -6.06 1.05
CA GLY A 178 -8.80 -7.52 1.08
C GLY A 178 -9.04 -8.13 -0.31
N GLN A 179 -8.74 -9.43 -0.42
CA GLN A 179 -9.00 -10.20 -1.65
C GLN A 179 -10.50 -10.29 -1.99
N ASN A 180 -11.34 -10.17 -0.97
CA ASN A 180 -12.79 -10.09 -1.07
C ASN A 180 -13.32 -8.67 -1.37
N GLY A 181 -12.42 -7.69 -1.52
CA GLY A 181 -12.76 -6.28 -1.72
C GLY A 181 -13.09 -5.51 -0.45
N ASP A 182 -13.11 -6.15 0.73
CA ASP A 182 -13.39 -5.45 1.99
C ASP A 182 -12.28 -4.45 2.32
N LEU A 183 -12.63 -3.34 2.96
CA LEU A 183 -11.70 -2.33 3.44
C LEU A 183 -11.32 -2.65 4.87
N TYR A 184 -10.02 -2.78 5.11
CA TYR A 184 -9.42 -3.03 6.41
C TYR A 184 -8.68 -1.78 6.88
N LEU A 185 -8.91 -1.41 8.13
CA LEU A 185 -8.04 -0.53 8.89
C LEU A 185 -7.34 -1.35 9.96
N ILE A 186 -6.02 -1.38 9.92
CA ILE A 186 -5.18 -1.88 11.02
C ILE A 186 -4.81 -0.66 11.85
N LYS A 187 -5.60 -0.39 12.88
CA LYS A 187 -5.43 0.77 13.76
C LYS A 187 -4.40 0.44 14.84
N MET A 188 -3.32 1.21 14.86
CA MET A 188 -2.16 0.99 15.71
C MET A 188 -1.97 2.09 16.75
N TYR A 189 -2.58 3.26 16.53
CA TYR A 189 -2.49 4.42 17.41
C TYR A 189 -3.88 4.80 17.94
N ALA A 190 -3.91 5.43 19.12
CA ALA A 190 -5.16 5.91 19.75
C ALA A 190 -6.27 4.84 19.79
N THR A 191 -5.90 3.59 20.06
CA THR A 191 -6.83 2.45 20.11
C THR A 191 -7.57 2.46 21.44
N ALA A 192 -8.86 2.09 21.42
CA ALA A 192 -9.69 2.12 22.62
C ALA A 192 -9.30 0.99 23.60
N SER A 193 -8.85 -0.14 23.05
CA SER A 193 -8.43 -1.32 23.80
C SER A 193 -6.99 -1.27 24.32
N GLY A 194 -6.16 -0.32 23.85
CA GLY A 194 -4.71 -0.33 24.09
C GLY A 194 -3.95 -1.43 23.33
N MET A 195 -4.65 -2.18 22.48
CA MET A 195 -4.11 -3.19 21.57
C MET A 195 -4.29 -2.71 20.13
N VAL A 196 -3.56 -3.28 19.17
CA VAL A 196 -3.83 -3.08 17.74
C VAL A 196 -5.25 -3.56 17.46
N GLU A 197 -6.04 -2.74 16.79
CA GLU A 197 -7.43 -2.99 16.43
C GLU A 197 -7.55 -3.20 14.92
N ILE A 198 -8.35 -4.19 14.52
CA ILE A 198 -8.70 -4.44 13.12
C ILE A 198 -10.15 -4.01 12.93
N HIS A 199 -10.39 -3.09 12.02
CA HIS A 199 -11.72 -2.69 11.60
C HIS A 199 -11.94 -3.10 10.15
N ILE A 200 -13.10 -3.67 9.85
CA ILE A 200 -13.43 -4.21 8.54
C ILE A 200 -14.75 -3.60 8.09
N ALA A 201 -14.72 -2.81 7.02
CA ALA A 201 -15.90 -2.35 6.32
C ALA A 201 -16.14 -3.23 5.10
N THR A 202 -17.30 -3.88 5.02
CA THR A 202 -17.51 -4.90 3.98
C THR A 202 -17.90 -4.30 2.63
N PHE A 203 -17.32 -4.79 1.54
CA PHE A 203 -17.69 -4.37 0.18
C PHE A 203 -19.17 -4.66 -0.11
N LYS A 204 -19.69 -5.78 0.40
CA LYS A 204 -21.10 -6.17 0.26
C LYS A 204 -22.07 -5.12 0.83
N SER A 205 -21.70 -4.48 1.94
CA SER A 205 -22.47 -3.37 2.52
C SER A 205 -22.20 -2.01 1.86
N ARG A 206 -21.39 -1.99 0.79
CA ARG A 206 -20.79 -0.77 0.22
C ARG A 206 -19.99 0.04 1.24
N TYR A 207 -19.26 -0.69 2.09
CA TYR A 207 -18.41 -0.17 3.17
C TYR A 207 -19.15 0.59 4.29
N GLN A 208 -20.44 0.36 4.47
CA GLN A 208 -21.26 1.01 5.51
C GLN A 208 -21.30 0.22 6.82
N GLU A 209 -21.24 -1.12 6.76
CA GLU A 209 -21.20 -1.96 7.95
C GLU A 209 -19.75 -2.20 8.39
N ILE A 210 -19.41 -1.75 9.60
CA ILE A 210 -18.09 -1.93 10.21
C ILE A 210 -18.14 -2.98 11.32
N LYS A 211 -17.19 -3.91 11.29
CA LYS A 211 -16.89 -4.81 12.42
C LYS A 211 -15.50 -4.52 12.95
N SER A 212 -15.37 -4.50 14.27
CA SER A 212 -14.13 -4.14 14.97
C SER A 212 -13.67 -5.29 15.86
N TYR A 213 -12.38 -5.56 15.87
CA TYR A 213 -11.77 -6.61 16.67
C TYR A 213 -10.49 -6.10 17.31
N SER A 214 -10.27 -6.44 18.58
CA SER A 214 -8.99 -6.19 19.25
C SER A 214 -8.08 -7.40 19.06
N THR A 215 -6.79 -7.17 18.83
CA THR A 215 -5.79 -8.23 18.69
C THR A 215 -5.02 -8.45 20.00
N ALA A 216 -4.14 -9.45 20.03
CA ALA A 216 -3.21 -9.66 21.13
C ALA A 216 -1.93 -8.82 21.03
N PHE A 217 -1.76 -8.00 19.97
CA PHE A 217 -0.61 -7.11 19.82
C PHE A 217 -0.88 -5.78 20.52
N LYS A 218 0.07 -5.28 21.31
CA LYS A 218 -0.06 -3.96 21.94
C LYS A 218 -0.01 -2.87 20.87
N ALA A 219 -0.91 -1.90 20.99
CA ALA A 219 -0.83 -0.68 20.19
C ALA A 219 0.36 0.15 20.66
N ASP A 220 1.05 0.81 19.71
CA ASP A 220 1.97 1.87 20.11
C ASP A 220 1.14 3.13 20.36
N ASN A 221 1.00 3.51 21.63
CA ASN A 221 0.26 4.72 21.99
C ASN A 221 1.11 6.00 21.87
N LYS A 222 2.33 5.91 21.33
CA LYS A 222 3.17 7.07 21.01
C LYS A 222 3.11 7.31 19.50
N THR A 223 2.90 8.56 19.12
CA THR A 223 3.00 9.01 17.73
C THR A 223 4.37 8.64 17.15
N GLY A 224 4.37 7.77 16.14
CA GLY A 224 5.55 7.31 15.41
C GLY A 224 6.34 6.23 16.15
N GLY A 225 6.12 4.96 15.79
CA GLY A 225 6.79 3.87 16.49
C GLY A 225 6.92 2.57 15.74
N TYR A 226 8.16 2.10 15.71
CA TYR A 226 8.64 0.79 15.27
C TYR A 226 8.10 -0.34 16.16
N TYR A 227 8.02 -1.54 15.57
CA TYR A 227 7.58 -2.77 16.23
C TYR A 227 8.47 -3.15 17.43
N LYS A 228 7.84 -3.45 18.58
CA LYS A 228 8.44 -4.27 19.65
C LYS A 228 7.51 -5.43 19.98
N ASN A 229 8.02 -6.65 19.77
CA ASN A 229 7.35 -7.87 20.19
C ASN A 229 7.24 -7.89 21.73
N ALA A 230 6.05 -8.16 22.26
CA ALA A 230 5.71 -8.02 23.68
C ALA A 230 6.39 -9.06 24.60
N SER A 231 7.26 -9.93 24.06
CA SER A 231 7.88 -11.05 24.76
C SER A 231 9.37 -10.85 25.08
N ILE A 232 9.99 -9.73 24.71
CA ILE A 232 11.42 -9.52 24.88
C ILE A 232 11.68 -8.60 26.10
N PRO A 233 12.37 -9.08 27.15
CA PRO A 233 12.80 -8.24 28.28
C PRO A 233 13.63 -7.04 27.80
N GLU A 234 13.58 -5.92 28.52
CA GLU A 234 14.12 -4.60 28.14
C GLU A 234 15.61 -4.57 27.73
N ASN A 235 16.34 -5.67 27.88
CA ASN A 235 17.80 -5.74 27.74
C ASN A 235 18.28 -6.64 26.59
N THR A 236 17.41 -7.11 25.69
CA THR A 236 17.85 -7.91 24.53
C THR A 236 17.84 -7.08 23.25
N VAL A 237 19.03 -6.91 22.66
CA VAL A 237 19.23 -6.33 21.33
C VAL A 237 18.37 -7.09 20.33
N GLY A 238 17.50 -6.35 19.62
CA GLY A 238 16.42 -6.89 18.79
C GLY A 238 16.91 -7.93 17.79
N ILE A 239 16.29 -9.12 17.85
CA ILE A 239 16.35 -10.12 16.79
C ILE A 239 15.23 -9.76 15.81
N TRP A 240 15.63 -9.39 14.61
CA TRP A 240 14.77 -9.11 13.46
C TRP A 240 14.20 -10.43 12.95
N MET A 241 12.87 -10.54 12.85
CA MET A 241 12.25 -11.56 12.02
C MET A 241 11.90 -10.93 10.68
N ILE A 242 12.47 -11.56 9.66
CA ILE A 242 12.31 -11.32 8.22
C ILE A 242 10.88 -11.67 7.83
#